data_AF-D7CRY9-F1
#
_entry.id   AF-D7CRY9-F1
#
_cell.length_a   1.000
_cell.length_b   1.000
_cell.length_c   1.000
_cell.angle_alpha   90.00
_cell.angle_beta   90.00
_cell.angle_gamma   90.00
#
_symmetry.space_group_name_H-M   'P 1'
#
loop_
_entity.id
_entity.type
_entity.pdbx_description
1 polymer ?
#
loop_
_entity_poly.entity_id
_entity_poly.type
_entity_poly.pdbx_seq_one_letter_code
_entity_poly.pdbx_strand_id
1 'polypeptide(L)'
;MALAPITRVTGRGVFVPGDDIDTDRIIPARFMKCVTFDGLGQYMFYDVRFHEDGTPKDHPLNDPRFAGASVLLSGENFGCGSSREHAPQAMYRFGIRAVVAESFAEIFFGNSVTLGMPCVTATRAQIAEMARLIETDPQTPVTVDVANSTVAVGERVFPVTVRESAREALTQGRWDPIAELLEADEAIRQTAARLPYL
;
A
#
# COMPACT_ATOMS: atom_id res chain seq x y z
N MET A 1 5.03 15.89 16.44
CA MET A 1 3.68 15.51 16.90
C MET A 1 3.52 14.10 16.43
N ALA A 2 3.47 13.15 17.36
CA ALA A 2 3.61 11.75 17.01
C ALA A 2 2.50 11.38 16.04
N LEU A 3 2.85 10.71 14.94
CA LEU A 3 1.84 10.29 13.98
C LEU A 3 0.88 9.32 14.64
N ALA A 4 -0.37 9.34 14.18
CA ALA A 4 -1.36 8.41 14.68
C ALA A 4 -0.90 6.96 14.40
N PRO A 5 -0.93 6.07 15.41
CA PRO A 5 -0.73 4.65 15.20
C PRO A 5 -1.68 4.07 14.16
N ILE A 6 -1.15 3.22 13.29
CA ILE A 6 -1.91 2.46 12.29
C ILE A 6 -1.98 1.01 12.77
N THR A 7 -2.97 0.74 13.61
CA THR A 7 -3.23 -0.61 14.12
C THR A 7 -4.16 -1.40 13.23
N ARG A 8 -5.10 -0.72 12.56
CA ARG A 8 -6.10 -1.33 11.65
C ARG A 8 -6.44 -0.37 10.50
N VAL A 9 -6.71 -0.94 9.33
CA VAL A 9 -7.25 -0.24 8.16
C VAL A 9 -8.50 -0.97 7.68
N THR A 10 -9.63 -0.28 7.58
CA THR A 10 -10.89 -0.84 7.10
C THR A 10 -11.39 -0.07 5.88
N GLY A 11 -11.88 -0.78 4.87
CA GLY A 11 -12.60 -0.19 3.75
C GLY A 11 -13.07 -1.24 2.73
N ARG A 12 -13.41 -0.81 1.52
CA ARG A 12 -13.82 -1.73 0.45
C ARG A 12 -12.60 -2.41 -0.18
N GLY A 13 -12.75 -3.69 -0.49
CA GLY A 13 -11.74 -4.48 -1.16
C GLY A 13 -11.83 -4.40 -2.68
N VAL A 14 -10.71 -4.58 -3.36
CA VAL A 14 -10.65 -4.89 -4.80
C VAL A 14 -9.54 -5.91 -5.04
N PHE A 15 -9.84 -6.94 -5.82
CA PHE A 15 -8.83 -7.90 -6.26
C PHE A 15 -8.30 -7.50 -7.63
N VAL A 16 -7.00 -7.24 -7.72
CA VAL A 16 -6.30 -7.02 -8.98
C VAL A 16 -5.49 -8.29 -9.28
N PRO A 17 -5.95 -9.14 -10.21
CA PRO A 17 -5.30 -10.42 -10.48
C PRO A 17 -3.97 -10.22 -11.20
N GLY A 18 -3.00 -11.06 -10.85
CA GLY A 18 -1.71 -11.10 -11.52
C GLY A 18 -0.55 -11.26 -10.54
N ASP A 19 0.47 -11.93 -11.03
CA ASP A 19 1.79 -12.01 -10.40
C ASP A 19 2.72 -11.02 -11.11
N ASP A 20 3.83 -10.66 -10.46
CA ASP A 20 4.84 -9.75 -11.00
C ASP A 20 4.24 -8.41 -11.47
N ILE A 21 3.36 -7.82 -10.65
CA ILE A 21 2.88 -6.47 -10.89
C ILE A 21 4.02 -5.50 -10.61
N ASP A 22 4.74 -5.11 -11.65
CA ASP A 22 5.88 -4.20 -11.56
C ASP A 22 5.47 -2.73 -11.36
N THR A 23 6.45 -1.90 -11.02
CA THR A 23 6.23 -0.46 -10.79
C THR A 23 5.86 0.34 -12.04
N ASP A 24 6.13 -0.15 -13.26
CA ASP A 24 5.64 0.45 -14.51
C ASP A 24 4.15 0.20 -14.70
N ARG A 25 3.67 -1.00 -14.36
CA ARG A 25 2.24 -1.33 -14.36
C ARG A 25 1.49 -0.51 -13.34
N ILE A 26 2.04 -0.31 -12.14
CA ILE A 26 1.41 0.54 -11.11
C ILE A 26 1.38 2.00 -11.55
N ILE A 27 2.51 2.53 -12.05
CA ILE A 27 2.60 3.91 -12.54
C ILE A 27 3.56 4.00 -13.75
N PRO A 28 3.03 4.23 -14.97
CA PRO A 28 3.88 4.34 -16.14
C PRO A 28 4.84 5.53 -16.06
N ALA A 29 6.10 5.32 -16.46
CA ALA A 29 7.17 6.31 -16.32
C ALA A 29 6.87 7.70 -16.90
N ARG A 30 6.05 7.76 -17.96
CA ARG A 30 5.64 9.04 -18.60
C ARG A 30 4.87 9.98 -17.68
N PHE A 31 4.21 9.45 -16.64
CA PHE A 31 3.46 10.24 -15.66
C PHE A 31 4.28 10.68 -14.46
N MET A 32 5.55 10.24 -14.36
CA MET A 32 6.44 10.58 -13.24
C MET A 32 7.16 11.93 -13.41
N LYS A 33 6.91 12.65 -14.51
CA LYS A 33 7.45 14.00 -14.72
C LYS A 33 6.59 15.04 -13.98
N CYS A 34 6.47 14.89 -12.68
CA CYS A 34 5.66 15.74 -11.80
C CYS A 34 6.52 16.40 -10.72
N VAL A 35 6.16 17.62 -10.33
CA VAL A 35 6.81 18.33 -9.20
C VAL A 35 6.26 17.86 -7.86
N THR A 36 4.97 17.50 -7.82
CA THR A 36 4.30 16.96 -6.62
C THR A 36 3.54 15.66 -6.97
N PHE A 37 3.22 14.87 -5.93
CA PHE A 37 2.52 13.59 -6.09
C PHE A 37 1.00 13.71 -6.19
N ASP A 38 0.41 14.89 -5.96
CA ASP A 38 -1.04 15.05 -5.74
C ASP A 38 -1.90 14.56 -6.92
N GLY A 39 -1.37 14.65 -8.14
CA GLY A 39 -2.06 14.20 -9.35
C GLY A 39 -1.84 12.74 -9.74
N LEU A 40 -0.96 11.99 -9.05
CA LEU A 40 -0.55 10.66 -9.52
C LEU A 40 -1.63 9.59 -9.40
N GLY A 41 -2.60 9.77 -8.49
CA GLY A 41 -3.66 8.78 -8.25
C GLY A 41 -4.45 8.43 -9.51
N GLN A 42 -4.75 9.42 -10.36
CA GLN A 42 -5.50 9.19 -11.60
C GLN A 42 -4.76 8.30 -12.61
N TYR A 43 -3.43 8.21 -12.50
CA TYR A 43 -2.57 7.43 -13.39
C TYR A 43 -2.20 6.05 -12.83
N MET A 44 -2.70 5.70 -11.63
CA MET A 44 -2.52 4.36 -11.07
C MET A 44 -3.09 3.32 -12.05
N PHE A 45 -2.28 2.33 -12.43
CA PHE A 45 -2.65 1.27 -13.37
C PHE A 45 -3.13 1.76 -14.74
N TYR A 46 -2.69 2.94 -15.20
CA TYR A 46 -3.26 3.58 -16.38
C TYR A 46 -3.26 2.69 -17.63
N ASP A 47 -2.14 2.05 -17.97
CA ASP A 47 -2.01 1.27 -19.22
C ASP A 47 -2.87 0.00 -19.24
N VAL A 48 -3.20 -0.54 -18.06
CA VAL A 48 -4.10 -1.69 -17.93
C VAL A 48 -5.55 -1.28 -17.71
N ARG A 49 -5.80 -0.04 -17.28
CA ARG A 49 -7.15 0.52 -17.10
C ARG A 49 -7.68 1.28 -18.32
N PHE A 50 -6.84 1.80 -19.19
CA PHE A 50 -7.28 2.65 -20.29
C PHE A 50 -6.59 2.29 -21.60
N HIS A 51 -7.31 2.49 -22.71
CA HIS A 51 -6.75 2.51 -24.05
C HIS A 51 -6.07 3.86 -24.33
N GLU A 52 -5.32 3.96 -25.44
CA GLU A 52 -4.63 5.19 -25.83
C GLU A 52 -5.58 6.37 -26.08
N ASP A 53 -6.81 6.09 -26.50
CA ASP A 53 -7.88 7.08 -26.68
C ASP A 53 -8.58 7.50 -25.37
N GLY A 54 -8.17 6.93 -24.23
CA GLY A 54 -8.73 7.20 -22.92
C GLY A 54 -9.98 6.39 -22.57
N THR A 55 -10.43 5.48 -23.44
CA THR A 55 -11.57 4.61 -23.11
C THR A 55 -11.19 3.55 -22.06
N PRO A 56 -12.08 3.22 -21.11
CA PRO A 56 -11.78 2.26 -20.06
C PRO A 56 -11.72 0.82 -20.59
N LYS A 57 -10.72 0.07 -20.14
CA LYS A 57 -10.58 -1.38 -20.32
C LYS A 57 -11.36 -2.15 -19.25
N ASP A 58 -11.57 -3.44 -19.51
CA ASP A 58 -12.03 -4.39 -18.50
C ASP A 58 -10.95 -4.61 -17.43
N HIS A 59 -11.08 -3.89 -16.33
CA HIS A 59 -10.15 -3.92 -15.21
C HIS A 59 -10.95 -3.73 -13.91
N PRO A 60 -10.65 -4.47 -12.82
CA PRO A 60 -11.41 -4.38 -11.57
C PRO A 60 -11.55 -2.95 -11.02
N LEU A 61 -10.50 -2.13 -11.14
CA LEU A 61 -10.52 -0.72 -10.71
C LEU A 61 -11.41 0.22 -11.57
N ASN A 62 -11.88 -0.23 -12.72
CA ASN A 62 -12.83 0.51 -13.55
C ASN A 62 -14.27 0.02 -13.34
N ASP A 63 -14.46 -1.12 -12.69
CA ASP A 63 -15.79 -1.64 -12.41
C ASP A 63 -16.42 -0.82 -11.27
N PRO A 64 -17.60 -0.22 -11.50
CA PRO A 64 -18.26 0.64 -10.52
C PRO A 64 -18.60 -0.09 -9.21
N ARG A 65 -18.68 -1.42 -9.21
CA ARG A 65 -18.90 -2.23 -8.00
C ARG A 65 -17.79 -2.05 -6.97
N PHE A 66 -16.54 -1.81 -7.41
CA PHE A 66 -15.36 -1.61 -6.56
C PHE A 66 -14.98 -0.13 -6.41
N ALA A 67 -15.84 0.79 -6.85
CA ALA A 67 -15.58 2.22 -6.69
C ALA A 67 -15.36 2.57 -5.20
N GLY A 68 -14.27 3.30 -4.94
CA GLY A 68 -13.85 3.67 -3.58
C GLY A 68 -13.15 2.55 -2.82
N ALA A 69 -12.69 1.48 -3.48
CA ALA A 69 -11.84 0.48 -2.86
C ALA A 69 -10.57 1.12 -2.27
N SER A 70 -10.27 0.74 -1.03
CA SER A 70 -9.11 1.22 -0.28
C SER A 70 -8.21 0.08 0.23
N VAL A 71 -8.61 -1.17 0.02
CA VAL A 71 -7.78 -2.36 0.29
C VAL A 71 -7.59 -3.13 -1.02
N LEU A 72 -6.36 -3.28 -1.47
CA LEU A 72 -6.03 -3.99 -2.71
C LEU A 72 -5.50 -5.39 -2.41
N LEU A 73 -6.02 -6.40 -3.11
CA LEU A 73 -5.52 -7.77 -3.08
C LEU A 73 -4.79 -8.08 -4.39
N SER A 74 -3.65 -8.78 -4.33
CA SER A 74 -2.86 -9.17 -5.51
C SER A 74 -2.08 -10.47 -5.31
N GLY A 75 -1.43 -10.98 -6.36
CA GLY A 75 -0.60 -12.19 -6.33
C GLY A 75 0.83 -11.98 -5.83
N GLU A 76 1.76 -12.76 -6.38
CA GLU A 76 3.18 -12.77 -6.01
C GLU A 76 3.97 -11.57 -6.57
N ASN A 77 5.05 -11.21 -5.86
CA ASN A 77 6.06 -10.24 -6.27
C ASN A 77 5.50 -8.85 -6.63
N PHE A 78 4.54 -8.37 -5.82
CA PHE A 78 3.90 -7.08 -6.05
C PHE A 78 4.87 -5.90 -5.85
N GLY A 79 4.84 -4.94 -6.78
CA GLY A 79 5.69 -3.76 -6.78
C GLY A 79 7.12 -4.01 -7.25
N CYS A 80 7.36 -5.09 -8.00
CA CYS A 80 8.69 -5.44 -8.51
C CYS A 80 9.20 -4.49 -9.61
N GLY A 81 10.41 -4.74 -10.09
CA GLY A 81 11.05 -3.92 -11.11
C GLY A 81 11.80 -2.71 -10.55
N SER A 82 11.67 -1.56 -11.20
CA SER A 82 12.47 -0.37 -10.89
C SER A 82 12.12 0.24 -9.54
N SER A 83 13.13 0.76 -8.83
CA SER A 83 12.93 1.54 -7.60
C SER A 83 12.18 2.83 -7.91
N ARG A 84 10.91 2.91 -7.48
CA ARG A 84 10.03 4.04 -7.76
C ARG A 84 9.11 4.32 -6.58
N GLU A 85 9.43 5.36 -5.82
CA GLU A 85 8.52 5.89 -4.78
C GLU A 85 7.17 6.34 -5.35
N HIS A 86 7.13 6.70 -6.64
CA HIS A 86 5.92 7.12 -7.32
C HIS A 86 4.84 6.04 -7.35
N ALA A 87 5.22 4.76 -7.32
CA ALA A 87 4.27 3.64 -7.37
C ALA A 87 3.37 3.61 -6.11
N PRO A 88 3.91 3.49 -4.88
CA PRO A 88 3.07 3.55 -3.69
C PRO A 88 2.43 4.93 -3.47
N GLN A 89 3.05 6.03 -3.91
CA GLN A 89 2.40 7.36 -3.91
C GLN A 89 1.16 7.40 -4.80
N ALA A 90 1.23 6.86 -6.02
CA ALA A 90 0.08 6.78 -6.92
C ALA A 90 -1.05 5.94 -6.29
N MET A 91 -0.72 4.80 -5.68
CA MET A 91 -1.70 3.97 -4.97
C MET A 91 -2.36 4.72 -3.80
N TYR A 92 -1.55 5.40 -2.99
CA TYR A 92 -2.05 6.18 -1.86
C TYR A 92 -2.93 7.35 -2.32
N ARG A 93 -2.53 8.08 -3.36
CA ARG A 93 -3.31 9.20 -3.91
C ARG A 93 -4.56 8.75 -4.66
N PHE A 94 -4.57 7.54 -5.21
CA PHE A 94 -5.79 6.93 -5.76
C PHE A 94 -6.82 6.63 -4.66
N GLY A 95 -6.36 6.26 -3.46
CA GLY A 95 -7.23 5.95 -2.33
C GLY A 95 -6.91 4.62 -1.63
N ILE A 96 -5.91 3.87 -2.11
CA ILE A 96 -5.47 2.65 -1.43
C ILE A 96 -4.81 3.00 -0.09
N ARG A 97 -5.16 2.25 0.94
CA ARG A 97 -4.69 2.42 2.31
C ARG A 97 -4.08 1.14 2.89
N ALA A 98 -4.29 -0.01 2.27
CA ALA A 98 -3.58 -1.24 2.59
C ALA A 98 -3.48 -2.16 1.35
N VAL A 99 -2.43 -2.98 1.31
CA VAL A 99 -2.23 -3.99 0.26
C VAL A 99 -2.03 -5.36 0.89
N VAL A 100 -2.75 -6.35 0.37
CA VAL A 100 -2.63 -7.76 0.74
C VAL A 100 -2.13 -8.51 -0.50
N ALA A 101 -0.94 -9.11 -0.42
CA ALA A 101 -0.35 -9.82 -1.55
C ALA A 101 0.33 -11.12 -1.09
N GLU A 102 0.81 -11.96 -1.99
CA GLU A 102 1.55 -13.16 -1.59
C GLU A 102 2.98 -12.81 -1.18
N SER A 103 3.57 -11.85 -1.89
CA SER A 103 4.88 -11.28 -1.59
C SER A 103 5.02 -9.88 -2.19
N PHE A 104 5.99 -9.13 -1.68
CA PHE A 104 6.28 -7.77 -2.13
C PHE A 104 7.76 -7.63 -2.47
N ALA A 105 8.05 -6.79 -3.47
CA ALA A 105 9.41 -6.32 -3.69
C ALA A 105 9.84 -5.38 -2.54
N GLU A 106 11.07 -5.54 -2.08
CA GLU A 106 11.56 -4.92 -0.84
C GLU A 106 11.45 -3.39 -0.84
N ILE A 107 11.80 -2.75 -1.95
CA ILE A 107 11.78 -1.29 -2.08
C ILE A 107 10.34 -0.76 -2.08
N PHE A 108 9.44 -1.42 -2.82
CA PHE A 108 8.03 -1.04 -2.83
C PHE A 108 7.41 -1.18 -1.43
N PHE A 109 7.73 -2.28 -0.74
CA PHE A 109 7.31 -2.52 0.64
C PHE A 109 7.77 -1.40 1.57
N GLY A 110 9.07 -1.07 1.57
CA GLY A 110 9.62 -0.01 2.43
C GLY A 110 8.95 1.34 2.19
N ASN A 111 8.83 1.75 0.93
CA ASN A 111 8.18 3.02 0.56
C ASN A 111 6.69 3.05 0.96
N SER A 112 5.98 1.93 0.85
CA SER A 112 4.57 1.84 1.25
C SER A 112 4.40 2.01 2.76
N VAL A 113 5.24 1.33 3.54
CA VAL A 113 5.24 1.46 5.01
C VAL A 113 5.57 2.89 5.41
N THR A 114 6.54 3.53 4.74
CA THR A 114 6.90 4.94 4.98
C THR A 114 5.73 5.91 4.74
N LEU A 115 4.76 5.53 3.92
CA LEU A 115 3.53 6.29 3.67
C LEU A 115 2.38 5.94 4.61
N GLY A 116 2.62 5.06 5.59
CA GLY A 116 1.59 4.55 6.49
C GLY A 116 0.62 3.58 5.79
N MET A 117 1.01 2.97 4.67
CA MET A 117 0.21 1.98 3.95
C MET A 117 0.68 0.57 4.31
N PRO A 118 -0.08 -0.21 5.11
CA PRO A 118 0.33 -1.56 5.48
C PRO A 118 0.36 -2.49 4.27
N CYS A 119 1.45 -3.24 4.15
CA CYS A 119 1.61 -4.34 3.20
C CYS A 119 1.69 -5.65 3.99
N VAL A 120 0.70 -6.52 3.85
CA VAL A 120 0.62 -7.79 4.59
C VAL A 120 0.60 -8.97 3.63
N THR A 121 1.21 -10.09 4.02
CA THR A 121 1.30 -11.27 3.14
C THR A 121 0.32 -12.37 3.53
N ALA A 122 -0.35 -12.94 2.53
CA ALA A 122 -1.28 -14.06 2.68
C ALA A 122 -0.95 -15.14 1.65
N THR A 123 -1.35 -16.38 1.90
CA THR A 123 -1.16 -17.46 0.93
C THR A 123 -2.09 -17.30 -0.29
N ARG A 124 -1.71 -17.84 -1.46
CA ARG A 124 -2.56 -17.93 -2.67
C ARG A 124 -3.99 -18.33 -2.36
N ALA A 125 -4.17 -19.38 -1.54
CA ALA A 125 -5.46 -19.92 -1.18
C ALA A 125 -6.32 -18.91 -0.39
N GLN A 126 -5.71 -18.21 0.57
CA GLN A 126 -6.39 -17.17 1.34
C GLN A 126 -6.75 -15.97 0.45
N ILE A 127 -5.85 -15.53 -0.45
CA ILE A 127 -6.13 -14.43 -1.38
C ILE A 127 -7.27 -14.80 -2.32
N ALA A 128 -7.27 -16.00 -2.88
CA ALA A 128 -8.36 -16.49 -3.72
C ALA A 128 -9.69 -16.54 -2.97
N GLU A 129 -9.69 -16.98 -1.71
CA GLU A 129 -10.91 -17.00 -0.89
C GLU A 129 -11.41 -15.59 -0.56
N MET A 130 -10.51 -14.68 -0.15
CA MET A 130 -10.85 -13.27 0.11
C MET A 130 -11.38 -12.59 -1.15
N ALA A 131 -10.74 -12.80 -2.31
CA ALA A 131 -11.19 -12.28 -3.59
C ALA A 131 -12.59 -12.79 -3.93
N ARG A 132 -12.88 -14.08 -3.76
CA ARG A 132 -14.22 -14.64 -4.00
C ARG A 132 -15.28 -14.01 -3.09
N LEU A 133 -14.96 -13.73 -1.83
CA LEU A 133 -15.88 -13.06 -0.89
C LEU A 133 -16.15 -11.61 -1.35
N ILE A 134 -15.10 -10.87 -1.74
CA ILE A 134 -15.22 -9.50 -2.27
C ILE A 134 -16.05 -9.49 -3.56
N GLU A 135 -15.86 -10.45 -4.47
CA GLU A 135 -16.64 -10.48 -5.73
C GLU A 135 -18.11 -10.83 -5.50
N THR A 136 -18.39 -11.64 -4.48
CA THR A 136 -19.76 -12.03 -4.13
C THR A 136 -20.53 -10.84 -3.53
N ASP A 137 -19.88 -10.07 -2.67
CA ASP A 137 -20.44 -8.84 -2.10
C ASP A 137 -19.36 -7.76 -1.96
N PRO A 138 -19.19 -6.91 -2.99
CA PRO A 138 -18.19 -5.82 -3.01
C PRO A 138 -18.37 -4.76 -1.92
N GLN A 139 -19.52 -4.75 -1.24
CA GLN A 139 -19.80 -3.84 -0.12
C GLN A 139 -19.27 -4.38 1.21
N THR A 140 -18.89 -5.66 1.25
CA THR A 140 -18.33 -6.29 2.44
C THR A 140 -17.07 -5.56 2.88
N PRO A 141 -16.98 -5.11 4.15
CA PRO A 141 -15.80 -4.43 4.65
C PRO A 141 -14.63 -5.41 4.73
N VAL A 142 -13.48 -4.96 4.21
CA VAL A 142 -12.19 -5.61 4.38
C VAL A 142 -11.41 -4.85 5.43
N THR A 143 -10.99 -5.54 6.49
CA THR A 143 -10.19 -4.97 7.59
C THR A 143 -8.84 -5.65 7.68
N VAL A 144 -7.78 -4.90 7.43
CA VAL A 144 -6.39 -5.31 7.69
C VAL A 144 -6.04 -4.90 9.12
N ASP A 145 -5.89 -5.88 10.01
CA ASP A 145 -5.47 -5.68 11.40
C ASP A 145 -3.98 -5.97 11.52
N VAL A 146 -3.19 -4.89 11.57
CA VAL A 146 -1.73 -4.92 11.64
C VAL A 146 -1.26 -5.39 13.02
N ALA A 147 -1.98 -5.01 14.08
CA ALA A 147 -1.61 -5.35 15.45
C ALA A 147 -1.75 -6.85 15.72
N ASN A 148 -2.83 -7.45 15.21
CA ASN A 148 -3.17 -8.86 15.40
C ASN A 148 -2.75 -9.77 14.23
N SER A 149 -2.14 -9.22 13.18
CA SER A 149 -1.73 -9.96 11.98
C SER A 149 -2.87 -10.76 11.34
N THR A 150 -4.01 -10.11 11.11
CA THR A 150 -5.17 -10.72 10.46
C THR A 150 -5.76 -9.83 9.37
N VAL A 151 -6.44 -10.46 8.41
CA VAL A 151 -7.34 -9.77 7.47
C VAL A 151 -8.73 -10.34 7.65
N ALA A 152 -9.73 -9.49 7.84
CA ALA A 152 -11.13 -9.89 7.91
C ALA A 152 -11.88 -9.41 6.67
N VAL A 153 -12.68 -10.28 6.06
CA VAL A 153 -13.63 -9.95 4.99
C VAL A 153 -15.02 -10.29 5.52
N GLY A 154 -15.75 -9.27 5.98
CA GLY A 154 -16.99 -9.46 6.73
C GLY A 154 -16.71 -10.23 8.03
N GLU A 155 -17.37 -11.38 8.20
CA GLU A 155 -17.19 -12.24 9.39
C GLU A 155 -16.03 -13.25 9.25
N ARG A 156 -15.45 -13.41 8.06
CA ARG A 156 -14.37 -14.38 7.81
C ARG A 156 -13.03 -13.74 8.12
N VAL A 157 -12.24 -14.40 8.97
CA VAL A 157 -10.92 -13.92 9.42
C VAL A 157 -9.82 -14.85 8.90
N PHE A 158 -8.78 -14.25 8.34
CA PHE A 158 -7.63 -14.92 7.75
C PHE A 158 -6.36 -14.52 8.52
N PRO A 159 -5.55 -15.49 9.02
CA PRO A 159 -4.23 -15.17 9.54
C PRO A 159 -3.33 -14.73 8.39
N VAL A 160 -2.59 -13.64 8.58
CA VAL A 160 -1.63 -13.12 7.60
C VAL A 160 -0.28 -12.89 8.27
N THR A 161 0.75 -12.65 7.48
CA THR A 161 2.06 -12.28 7.99
C THR A 161 2.26 -10.77 7.82
N VAL A 162 2.65 -10.12 8.92
CA VAL A 162 3.12 -8.74 8.93
C VAL A 162 4.59 -8.78 9.33
N ARG A 163 5.48 -8.12 8.57
CA ARG A 163 6.89 -8.05 8.95
C ARG A 163 7.04 -7.23 10.23
N GLU A 164 7.83 -7.73 11.18
CA GLU A 164 7.86 -7.17 12.54
C GLU A 164 8.26 -5.69 12.56
N SER A 165 9.29 -5.30 11.81
CA SER A 165 9.73 -3.91 11.72
C SER A 165 8.63 -2.97 11.22
N ALA A 166 7.83 -3.41 10.25
CA ALA A 166 6.70 -2.63 9.75
C ALA A 166 5.55 -2.60 10.75
N ARG A 167 5.25 -3.73 11.40
CA ARG A 167 4.23 -3.81 12.47
C ARG A 167 4.57 -2.84 13.59
N GLU A 168 5.80 -2.83 14.08
CA GLU A 168 6.26 -1.91 15.11
C GLU A 168 6.16 -0.45 14.66
N ALA A 169 6.72 -0.11 13.49
CA ALA A 169 6.68 1.26 12.97
C ALA A 169 5.24 1.78 12.80
N LEU A 170 4.35 0.98 12.24
CA LEU A 170 2.95 1.33 12.03
C LEU A 170 2.20 1.48 13.36
N THR A 171 2.32 0.49 14.26
CA THR A 171 1.55 0.46 15.52
C THR A 171 2.08 1.42 16.58
N GLN A 172 3.31 1.90 16.46
CA GLN A 172 3.90 2.91 17.35
C GLN A 172 3.85 4.33 16.76
N GLY A 173 3.35 4.52 15.53
CA GLY A 173 3.31 5.83 14.88
C GLY A 173 4.67 6.35 14.43
N ARG A 174 5.63 5.45 14.17
CA ARG A 174 7.02 5.75 13.73
C ARG A 174 7.27 5.37 12.28
N TRP A 175 6.22 5.37 11.47
CA TRP A 175 6.28 4.95 10.09
C TRP A 175 6.77 6.06 9.15
N ASP A 176 6.83 7.33 9.59
CA ASP A 176 7.43 8.43 8.81
C ASP A 176 8.78 8.83 9.40
N PRO A 177 9.90 8.53 8.71
CA PRO A 177 11.24 8.90 9.18
C PRO A 177 11.45 10.40 9.34
N ILE A 178 10.78 11.25 8.55
CA ILE A 178 10.90 12.70 8.67
C ILE A 178 10.23 13.15 9.97
N ALA A 179 9.03 12.64 10.24
CA ALA A 179 8.33 12.94 11.49
C ALA A 179 9.15 12.47 12.70
N GLU A 180 9.73 11.27 12.66
CA GLU A 180 10.58 10.75 13.72
C GLU A 180 11.83 11.62 13.94
N LEU A 181 12.50 12.05 12.86
CA LEU A 181 13.65 12.96 12.95
C LEU A 181 13.30 14.31 13.57
N LEU A 182 12.15 14.89 13.20
CA LEU A 182 11.68 16.16 13.76
C LEU A 182 11.37 16.05 15.26
N GLU A 183 10.94 14.88 15.74
CA GLU A 183 10.74 14.64 17.17
C GLU A 183 12.04 14.43 17.94
N ALA A 184 13.07 13.94 17.27
CA ALA A 184 14.38 13.72 17.84
C ALA A 184 15.28 14.99 17.84
N ASP A 185 14.77 16.18 17.49
CA ASP A 185 15.56 17.41 17.29
C ASP A 185 16.53 17.71 18.44
N GLU A 186 16.06 17.61 19.69
CA GLU A 186 16.89 17.88 20.87
C GLU A 186 18.01 16.84 21.03
N ALA A 187 17.71 15.55 20.85
CA ALA A 187 18.71 14.48 20.92
C ALA A 187 19.76 14.59 19.80
N ILE A 188 19.32 15.02 18.61
CA ILE A 188 20.19 15.30 17.47
C ILE A 188 21.14 16.46 17.82
N ARG A 189 20.63 17.58 18.38
CA ARG A 189 21.44 18.72 18.82
C ARG A 189 22.46 18.34 19.88
N GLN A 190 22.06 17.56 20.89
CA GLN A 190 22.94 17.08 21.94
C GLN A 190 24.06 16.18 21.40
N THR A 191 23.72 15.30 20.46
CA THR A 191 24.71 14.46 19.78
C THR A 191 25.67 15.32 18.96
N ALA A 192 25.15 16.24 18.14
CA ALA A 192 25.94 17.14 17.32
C ALA A 192 26.93 17.99 18.15
N ALA A 193 26.52 18.49 19.31
CA ALA A 193 27.38 19.25 20.22
C ALA A 193 28.53 18.43 20.84
N ARG A 194 28.41 17.09 20.85
CA ARG A 194 29.42 16.17 21.39
C ARG A 194 30.35 15.60 20.32
N LEU A 195 30.03 15.76 19.04
CA LEU A 195 30.89 15.29 17.97
C LEU A 195 32.15 16.15 17.94
N PRO A 196 33.36 15.55 17.95
CA PRO A 196 34.59 16.31 17.79
C PRO A 196 34.60 16.95 16.39
N TYR A 197 35.12 18.17 16.30
CA TYR A 197 35.39 18.79 15.01
C TYR A 197 36.47 17.97 14.30
N LEU A 198 36.16 17.42 13.12
CA LEU A 198 37.13 16.79 12.22
C LEU A 198 37.86 17.86 11.40
#